data_AF-A0A949ADN9-F1
#
_entry.id   AF-A0A949ADN9-F1
#
_cell.length_a   1.000
_cell.length_b   1.000
_cell.length_c   1.000
_cell.angle_alpha   90.00
_cell.angle_beta   90.00
_cell.angle_gamma   90.00
#
_symmetry.space_group_name_H-M   'P 1'
#
loop_
_entity.id
_entity.type
_entity.pdbx_description
1 polymer ?
#
loop_
_entity_poly.entity_id
_entity_poly.type
_entity_poly.pdbx_seq_one_letter_code
_entity_poly.pdbx_strand_id
1 'polypeptide(L)'
;SKAEANNVLLSVLEERILDLPAARGIEGYLRVNPNFRAIFTSNPHEYAGVYRAQDALRDRMITIKLAHYDRDTEIAITTAKAGIPQSDVEKVVDIIRALRDHDKNGTIPTVRAAIMIGKVMGLSGSSASSSDEGFVQSCLDILDSETDSVDRKKADIKGRIVGLIKDIC
;
A
#
# COMPACT_ATOMS: atom_id res chain seq x y z
N SER A 1 7.16 15.36 -2.68
CA SER A 1 8.47 15.60 -3.32
C SER A 1 8.26 16.50 -4.52
N LYS A 2 9.16 17.46 -4.80
CA LYS A 2 9.04 18.30 -6.02
C LYS A 2 9.42 17.47 -7.23
N ALA A 3 8.60 17.56 -8.29
CA ALA A 3 8.86 17.04 -9.63
C ALA A 3 10.32 17.19 -10.08
N GLU A 4 10.87 18.39 -9.90
CA GLU A 4 12.19 18.81 -10.37
C GLU A 4 13.34 17.89 -9.91
N ALA A 5 13.22 17.26 -8.73
CA ALA A 5 14.22 16.33 -8.22
C ALA A 5 14.38 15.08 -9.08
N ASN A 6 13.33 14.67 -9.80
CA ASN A 6 13.38 13.48 -10.65
C ASN A 6 14.15 13.72 -11.95
N ASN A 7 14.33 14.97 -12.39
CA ASN A 7 14.99 15.29 -13.66
C ASN A 7 16.48 14.86 -13.68
N VAL A 8 17.13 14.82 -12.51
CA VAL A 8 18.50 14.31 -12.36
C VAL A 8 18.60 12.84 -12.78
N LEU A 9 17.52 12.08 -12.71
CA LEU A 9 17.50 10.67 -13.10
C LEU A 9 17.50 10.49 -14.63
N LEU A 10 17.20 11.53 -15.42
CA LEU A 10 17.21 11.44 -16.88
C LEU A 10 18.63 11.19 -17.39
N SER A 11 19.62 12.01 -16.99
CA SER A 11 21.01 11.82 -17.40
C SER A 11 21.60 10.50 -16.88
N VAL A 12 21.16 10.05 -15.69
CA VAL A 12 21.56 8.75 -15.12
C VAL A 12 21.07 7.59 -15.96
N LEU A 13 19.81 7.62 -16.41
CA LEU A 13 19.19 6.54 -17.17
C LEU A 13 19.57 6.55 -18.66
N GLU A 14 19.79 7.73 -19.26
CA GLU A 14 20.13 7.88 -20.68
C GLU A 14 21.63 7.81 -20.95
N GLU A 15 22.40 8.63 -20.23
CA GLU A 15 23.80 8.88 -20.54
C GLU A 15 24.75 8.14 -19.58
N ARG A 16 24.20 7.52 -18.52
CA ARG A 16 24.97 6.93 -17.41
C ARG A 16 25.90 7.96 -16.77
N ILE A 17 25.38 9.16 -16.59
CA ILE A 17 26.08 10.26 -15.93
C ILE A 17 25.18 10.83 -14.84
N LEU A 18 25.77 11.11 -13.67
CA LEU A 18 25.13 11.85 -12.60
C LEU A 18 25.78 13.22 -12.50
N ASP A 19 25.04 14.28 -12.82
CA ASP A 19 25.53 15.65 -12.70
C ASP A 19 25.67 16.03 -11.22
N LEU A 20 26.85 16.55 -10.86
CA LEU A 20 27.16 16.97 -9.51
C LEU A 20 27.39 18.47 -9.48
N PRO A 21 26.98 19.19 -8.41
CA PRO A 21 27.35 20.59 -8.24
C PRO A 21 28.87 20.71 -8.32
N ALA A 22 29.38 21.52 -9.24
CA ALA A 22 30.82 21.67 -9.45
C ALA A 22 31.48 22.28 -8.20
N ALA A 23 32.09 21.43 -7.37
CA ALA A 23 33.04 21.86 -6.36
C ALA A 23 34.40 22.10 -7.03
N ARG A 24 35.13 23.13 -6.60
CA ARG A 24 36.42 23.51 -7.19
C ARG A 24 37.34 22.29 -7.34
N GLY A 25 37.65 21.94 -8.59
CA GLY A 25 38.66 20.93 -8.94
C GLY A 25 38.15 19.48 -9.12
N ILE A 26 36.84 19.23 -8.99
CA ILE A 26 36.25 17.91 -9.27
C ILE A 26 35.44 18.01 -10.57
N GLU A 27 35.54 17.02 -11.46
CA GLU A 27 34.68 16.93 -12.64
C GLU A 27 33.21 17.08 -12.20
N GLY A 28 32.46 17.98 -12.86
CA GLY A 28 31.08 18.32 -12.50
C GLY A 28 30.06 17.20 -12.74
N TYR A 29 30.53 15.97 -12.92
CA TYR A 29 29.72 14.81 -13.21
C TYR A 29 30.42 13.52 -12.77
N LEU A 30 29.62 12.49 -12.48
CA LEU A 30 30.07 11.16 -12.10
C LEU A 30 29.56 10.14 -13.12
N ARG A 31 30.44 9.24 -13.60
CA ARG A 31 30.01 8.12 -14.43
C ARG A 31 29.29 7.07 -13.59
N VAL A 32 28.09 6.70 -14.03
CA VAL A 32 27.26 5.67 -13.41
C VAL A 32 27.79 4.30 -13.78
N ASN A 33 27.80 3.38 -12.81
CA ASN A 33 28.28 2.02 -13.00
C ASN A 33 27.52 1.31 -14.15
N PRO A 34 28.19 0.56 -15.05
CA PRO A 34 27.52 -0.15 -16.14
C PRO A 34 26.43 -1.15 -15.72
N ASN A 35 26.53 -1.68 -14.51
CA ASN A 35 25.57 -2.62 -13.92
C ASN A 35 24.50 -1.93 -13.06
N PHE A 36 24.48 -0.60 -13.02
CA PHE A 36 23.43 0.14 -12.33
C PHE A 36 22.05 -0.23 -12.88
N ARG A 37 21.10 -0.44 -11.97
CA ARG A 37 19.68 -0.68 -12.24
C ARG A 37 18.88 0.12 -11.23
N ALA A 38 17.77 0.68 -11.67
CA ALA A 38 16.85 1.42 -10.82
C ALA A 38 15.47 0.75 -10.84
N ILE A 39 14.85 0.65 -9.67
CA ILE A 39 13.45 0.21 -9.52
C ILE A 39 12.70 1.39 -8.91
N PHE A 40 11.69 1.87 -9.64
CA PHE A 40 10.83 2.95 -9.20
C PHE A 40 9.49 2.39 -8.77
N THR A 41 8.98 2.86 -7.64
CA THR A 41 7.66 2.52 -7.13
C THR A 41 6.81 3.78 -7.07
N SER A 42 5.58 3.72 -7.57
CA SER A 42 4.65 4.85 -7.55
C SER A 42 3.24 4.38 -7.20
N ASN A 43 2.53 5.14 -6.37
CA ASN A 43 1.09 4.96 -6.18
C ASN A 43 0.33 5.71 -7.30
N PRO A 44 -0.41 5.03 -8.20
CA PRO A 44 -1.08 5.69 -9.32
C PRO A 44 -2.12 6.73 -8.88
N HIS A 45 -2.72 6.61 -7.69
CA HIS A 45 -3.72 7.54 -7.18
C HIS A 45 -3.15 8.90 -6.77
N GLU A 46 -1.92 8.95 -6.23
CA GLU A 46 -1.27 10.22 -5.83
C GLU A 46 -0.77 11.05 -7.01
N TYR A 47 -0.65 10.45 -8.20
CA TYR A 47 -0.18 11.13 -9.41
C TYR A 47 -1.30 11.65 -10.31
N ALA A 48 -2.55 11.25 -10.06
CA ALA A 48 -3.71 11.69 -10.84
C ALA A 48 -4.08 13.15 -10.51
N GLY A 49 -3.41 14.10 -11.18
CA GLY A 49 -3.81 15.51 -11.18
C GLY A 49 -2.71 16.54 -10.95
N VAL A 50 -1.51 16.15 -10.54
CA VAL A 50 -0.49 17.12 -10.08
C VAL A 50 0.64 17.38 -11.09
N TYR A 51 1.01 16.39 -11.93
CA TYR A 51 2.22 16.51 -12.76
C TYR A 51 2.01 16.07 -14.21
N ARG A 52 1.24 16.86 -14.98
CA ARG A 52 1.08 16.68 -16.44
C ARG A 52 2.34 16.93 -17.27
N ALA A 53 3.45 17.35 -16.66
CA ALA A 53 4.68 17.77 -17.37
C ALA A 53 5.91 16.87 -17.13
N GLN A 54 5.76 15.66 -16.59
CA GLN A 54 6.89 14.80 -16.19
C GLN A 54 7.01 13.43 -16.90
N ASP A 55 6.24 13.19 -17.96
CA ASP A 55 6.21 11.88 -18.62
C ASP A 55 7.52 11.44 -19.30
N ALA A 56 8.53 12.33 -19.43
CA ALA A 56 9.84 11.96 -19.97
C ALA A 56 10.49 10.77 -19.23
N LEU A 57 10.32 10.65 -17.91
CA LEU A 57 10.84 9.49 -17.18
C LEU A 57 10.06 8.21 -17.48
N ARG A 58 8.75 8.30 -17.66
CA ARG A 58 7.91 7.11 -17.92
C ARG A 58 8.23 6.47 -19.26
N ASP A 59 8.55 7.28 -20.29
CA ASP A 59 8.99 6.78 -21.59
C ASP A 59 10.31 5.99 -21.52
N ARG A 60 11.08 6.18 -20.44
CA ARG A 60 12.38 5.55 -20.19
C ARG A 60 12.29 4.37 -19.21
N MET A 61 11.07 4.01 -18.77
CA MET A 61 10.83 2.95 -17.79
C MET A 61 9.89 1.88 -18.34
N ILE A 62 10.19 0.62 -18.02
CA ILE A 62 9.21 -0.45 -18.17
C ILE A 62 8.27 -0.40 -16.97
N THR A 63 6.99 -0.10 -17.20
CA THR A 63 5.99 -0.01 -16.14
C THR A 63 5.30 -1.36 -15.91
N ILE A 64 5.45 -1.91 -14.71
CA ILE A 64 4.73 -3.11 -14.27
C ILE A 64 3.56 -2.66 -13.39
N LYS A 65 2.33 -2.97 -13.83
CA LYS A 65 1.13 -2.72 -13.02
C LYS A 65 0.98 -3.82 -11.99
N LEU A 66 1.00 -3.45 -10.71
CA LEU A 66 0.73 -4.37 -9.60
C LEU A 66 -0.74 -4.30 -9.24
N ALA A 67 -1.38 -5.47 -9.18
CA ALA A 67 -2.73 -5.64 -8.66
C ALA A 67 -2.67 -6.21 -7.23
N HIS A 68 -3.84 -6.29 -6.59
CA HIS A 68 -3.95 -7.04 -5.35
C HIS A 68 -3.65 -8.53 -5.57
N TYR A 69 -3.15 -9.18 -4.53
CA TYR A 69 -2.85 -10.61 -4.57
C TYR A 69 -4.14 -11.44 -4.55
N ASP A 70 -4.04 -12.69 -5.01
CA ASP A 70 -5.06 -13.70 -4.76
C ASP A 70 -5.21 -14.00 -3.26
N ARG A 71 -6.31 -14.68 -2.91
CA ARG A 71 -6.69 -14.93 -1.52
C ARG A 71 -5.61 -15.71 -0.77
N ASP A 72 -5.10 -16.77 -1.39
CA ASP A 72 -4.14 -17.68 -0.77
C ASP A 72 -2.81 -16.98 -0.49
N THR A 73 -2.39 -16.10 -1.40
CA THR A 73 -1.21 -15.26 -1.22
C THR A 73 -1.40 -14.23 -0.11
N GLU A 74 -2.57 -13.58 0.00
CA GLU A 74 -2.86 -12.65 1.11
C GLU A 74 -2.86 -13.36 2.47
N ILE A 75 -3.41 -14.59 2.54
CA ILE A 75 -3.37 -15.44 3.74
C ILE A 75 -1.92 -15.78 4.09
N ALA A 76 -1.15 -16.31 3.14
CA ALA A 76 0.24 -16.71 3.39
C ALA A 76 1.11 -15.55 3.89
N ILE A 77 0.97 -14.37 3.28
CA ILE A 77 1.66 -13.16 3.71
C ILE A 77 1.23 -12.78 5.14
N THR A 78 -0.07 -12.79 5.42
CA THR A 78 -0.59 -12.35 6.70
C THR A 78 -0.21 -13.32 7.81
N THR A 79 -0.35 -14.63 7.61
CA THR A 79 0.12 -15.66 8.56
C THR A 79 1.59 -15.50 8.88
N ALA A 80 2.45 -15.31 7.86
CA ALA A 80 3.89 -15.14 8.06
C ALA A 80 4.28 -13.85 8.80
N LYS A 81 3.40 -12.83 8.83
CA LYS A 81 3.69 -11.50 9.40
C LYS A 81 2.94 -11.19 10.69
N ALA A 82 1.80 -11.84 10.93
CA ALA A 82 0.93 -11.57 12.07
C ALA A 82 1.15 -12.52 13.26
N GLY A 83 1.55 -13.77 13.01
CA GLY A 83 1.83 -14.74 14.07
C GLY A 83 0.59 -15.25 14.82
N ILE A 84 -0.60 -15.15 14.22
CA ILE A 84 -1.87 -15.68 14.74
C ILE A 84 -2.28 -16.97 14.00
N PRO A 85 -3.23 -17.77 14.52
CA PRO A 85 -3.71 -18.98 13.87
C PRO A 85 -4.21 -18.70 12.45
N GLN A 86 -3.94 -19.63 11.52
CA GLN A 86 -4.35 -19.48 10.12
C GLN A 86 -5.88 -19.31 9.98
N SER A 87 -6.67 -19.98 10.81
CA SER A 87 -8.13 -19.83 10.82
C SER A 87 -8.59 -18.39 11.10
N ASP A 88 -7.86 -17.66 11.94
CA ASP A 88 -8.15 -16.25 12.22
C ASP A 88 -7.70 -15.36 11.06
N VAL A 89 -6.54 -15.67 10.47
CA VAL A 89 -6.03 -14.96 9.27
C VAL A 89 -7.01 -15.04 8.12
N GLU A 90 -7.57 -16.23 7.85
CA GLU A 90 -8.52 -16.46 6.77
C GLU A 90 -9.73 -15.52 6.89
N LYS A 91 -10.32 -15.43 8.09
CA LYS A 91 -11.45 -14.53 8.36
C LYS A 91 -11.07 -13.05 8.17
N VAL A 92 -9.92 -12.63 8.68
CA VAL A 92 -9.41 -11.25 8.53
C VAL A 92 -9.24 -10.89 7.05
N VAL A 93 -8.62 -11.78 6.28
CA VAL A 93 -8.41 -11.60 4.83
C VAL A 93 -9.76 -11.53 4.11
N ASP A 94 -10.69 -12.41 4.43
CA ASP A 94 -12.01 -12.44 3.80
C ASP A 94 -12.81 -11.15 4.07
N ILE A 95 -12.75 -10.60 5.29
CA ILE A 95 -13.36 -9.31 5.63
C ILE A 95 -12.77 -8.18 4.77
N ILE A 96 -11.44 -8.12 4.65
CA ILE A 96 -10.75 -7.08 3.86
C ILE A 96 -11.08 -7.18 2.38
N ARG A 97 -11.12 -8.41 1.84
CA ARG A 97 -11.47 -8.66 0.44
C ARG A 97 -12.93 -8.28 0.16
N ALA A 98 -13.85 -8.65 1.04
CA ALA A 98 -15.26 -8.28 0.91
C ALA A 98 -15.44 -6.76 0.97
N LEU A 99 -14.74 -6.06 1.88
CA LEU A 99 -14.77 -4.61 1.96
C LEU A 99 -14.23 -3.95 0.68
N ARG A 100 -13.15 -4.49 0.12
CA ARG A 100 -12.54 -4.05 -1.15
C ARG A 100 -13.47 -4.20 -2.36
N ASP A 101 -14.16 -5.32 -2.50
CA ASP A 101 -15.06 -5.57 -3.64
C ASP A 101 -16.25 -4.62 -3.68
N HIS A 102 -16.58 -4.07 -2.52
CA HIS A 102 -17.73 -3.23 -2.31
C HIS A 102 -17.46 -1.73 -2.47
N ASP A 103 -16.27 -1.24 -2.12
CA ASP A 103 -15.92 0.18 -2.27
C ASP A 103 -14.97 0.41 -3.45
N LYS A 104 -15.54 0.47 -4.66
CA LYS A 104 -14.78 0.75 -5.90
C LYS A 104 -14.32 2.21 -6.02
N ASN A 105 -14.82 3.11 -5.16
CA ASN A 105 -14.65 4.56 -5.31
C ASN A 105 -13.94 5.22 -4.11
N GLY A 106 -13.70 4.50 -3.02
CA GLY A 106 -12.95 4.93 -1.85
C GLY A 106 -11.55 4.33 -1.77
N THR A 107 -10.83 4.64 -0.69
CA THR A 107 -9.53 4.02 -0.42
C THR A 107 -9.72 2.54 -0.09
N ILE A 108 -9.14 1.70 -0.92
CA ILE A 108 -9.28 0.25 -0.84
C ILE A 108 -8.30 -0.32 0.20
N PRO A 109 -8.77 -1.06 1.21
CA PRO A 109 -7.89 -1.66 2.19
C PRO A 109 -6.94 -2.68 1.56
N THR A 110 -5.68 -2.64 2.00
CA THR A 110 -4.59 -3.44 1.44
C THR A 110 -4.22 -4.63 2.33
N VAL A 111 -3.32 -5.50 1.87
CA VAL A 111 -2.74 -6.58 2.72
C VAL A 111 -2.11 -6.05 4.02
N ARG A 112 -1.72 -4.76 4.06
CA ARG A 112 -1.21 -4.15 5.29
C ARG A 112 -2.26 -4.09 6.39
N ALA A 113 -3.53 -3.84 6.06
CA ALA A 113 -4.62 -3.83 7.03
C ALA A 113 -4.77 -5.22 7.68
N ALA A 114 -4.67 -6.30 6.87
CA ALA A 114 -4.73 -7.67 7.37
C ALA A 114 -3.60 -7.96 8.37
N ILE A 115 -2.38 -7.54 8.02
CA ILE A 115 -1.20 -7.68 8.88
C ILE A 115 -1.36 -6.87 10.16
N MET A 116 -1.87 -5.63 10.09
CA MET A 116 -2.07 -4.78 11.26
C MET A 116 -3.12 -5.38 12.20
N ILE A 117 -4.28 -5.80 11.67
CA ILE A 117 -5.33 -6.44 12.46
C ILE A 117 -4.77 -7.70 13.13
N GLY A 118 -4.11 -8.58 12.36
CA GLY A 118 -3.55 -9.80 12.91
C GLY A 118 -2.48 -9.56 13.99
N LYS A 119 -1.64 -8.53 13.83
CA LYS A 119 -0.67 -8.15 14.87
C LYS A 119 -1.33 -7.63 16.13
N VAL A 120 -2.38 -6.81 16.00
CA VAL A 120 -3.12 -6.32 17.16
C VAL A 120 -3.77 -7.49 17.88
N MET A 121 -4.41 -8.42 17.15
CA MET A 121 -4.98 -9.64 17.72
C MET A 121 -3.95 -10.49 18.47
N GLY A 122 -2.76 -10.67 17.90
CA GLY A 122 -1.68 -11.41 18.56
C GLY A 122 -1.18 -10.75 19.86
N LEU A 123 -1.25 -9.41 19.95
CA LEU A 123 -0.87 -8.67 21.15
C LEU A 123 -1.97 -8.65 22.22
N SER A 124 -3.24 -8.56 21.80
CA SER A 124 -4.39 -8.57 22.71
C SER A 124 -4.84 -9.96 23.14
N GLY A 125 -4.38 -11.01 22.43
CA GLY A 125 -4.86 -12.38 22.62
C GLY A 125 -6.30 -12.57 22.14
N SER A 126 -6.79 -11.73 21.23
CA SER A 126 -8.14 -11.83 20.67
C SER A 126 -8.21 -12.84 19.53
N SER A 127 -9.42 -13.33 19.27
CA SER A 127 -9.75 -14.28 18.20
C SER A 127 -10.60 -13.62 17.13
N ALA A 128 -10.59 -14.13 15.89
CA ALA A 128 -11.45 -13.59 14.83
C ALA A 128 -12.89 -14.11 15.05
N SER A 129 -13.58 -13.51 16.01
CA SER A 129 -14.97 -13.80 16.37
C SER A 129 -15.79 -12.52 16.40
N SER A 130 -17.03 -12.58 15.92
CA SER A 130 -17.99 -11.48 16.00
C SER A 130 -18.39 -11.13 17.44
N SER A 131 -18.14 -12.03 18.39
CA SER A 131 -18.35 -11.81 19.83
C SER A 131 -17.12 -11.23 20.56
N ASP A 132 -15.97 -11.15 19.90
CA ASP A 132 -14.73 -10.63 20.49
C ASP A 132 -14.64 -9.13 20.25
N GLU A 133 -14.92 -8.34 21.30
CA GLU A 133 -14.94 -6.88 21.22
C GLU A 133 -13.56 -6.31 20.83
N GLY A 134 -12.47 -6.95 21.25
CA GLY A 134 -11.11 -6.52 20.91
C GLY A 134 -10.83 -6.67 19.42
N PHE A 135 -11.28 -7.78 18.83
CA PHE A 135 -11.21 -7.99 17.38
C PHE A 135 -12.07 -6.97 16.61
N VAL A 136 -13.35 -6.81 16.99
CA VAL A 136 -14.28 -5.89 16.33
C VAL A 136 -13.73 -4.47 16.36
N GLN A 137 -13.23 -4.01 17.51
CA GLN A 137 -12.66 -2.68 17.65
C GLN A 137 -11.39 -2.51 16.82
N SER A 138 -10.52 -3.53 16.78
CA SER A 138 -9.30 -3.50 15.95
C SER A 138 -9.62 -3.34 14.47
N CYS A 139 -10.63 -4.06 13.97
CA CYS A 139 -11.11 -3.90 12.60
C CYS A 139 -11.65 -2.50 12.34
N LEU A 140 -12.45 -1.94 13.27
CA LEU A 140 -12.99 -0.59 13.12
C LEU A 140 -11.90 0.46 13.09
N ASP A 141 -10.96 0.43 14.04
CA ASP A 141 -9.91 1.45 14.15
C ASP A 141 -8.97 1.46 12.94
N ILE A 142 -8.55 0.27 12.50
CA ILE A 142 -7.61 0.13 11.38
C ILE A 142 -8.31 0.48 10.06
N LEU A 143 -9.51 -0.05 9.82
CA LEU A 143 -10.20 0.15 8.53
C LEU A 143 -10.81 1.55 8.38
N ASP A 144 -11.28 2.18 9.48
CA ASP A 144 -11.77 3.57 9.46
C ASP A 144 -10.61 4.54 9.14
N SER A 145 -9.40 4.25 9.63
CA SER A 145 -8.20 5.07 9.38
C SER A 145 -7.69 5.00 7.93
N GLU A 146 -7.94 3.91 7.21
CA GLU A 146 -7.55 3.78 5.80
C GLU A 146 -8.62 4.36 4.85
N THR A 147 -9.88 4.54 5.28
CA THR A 147 -10.94 5.13 4.44
C THR A 147 -10.96 6.65 4.48
N ASP A 148 -10.26 7.30 3.54
CA ASP A 148 -10.38 8.74 3.27
C ASP A 148 -11.74 9.05 2.64
N SER A 149 -12.76 9.30 3.48
CA SER A 149 -14.04 9.80 2.98
C SER A 149 -14.69 10.82 3.90
N VAL A 150 -15.28 11.84 3.27
CA VAL A 150 -16.06 12.93 3.85
C VAL A 150 -17.10 12.38 4.82
N ASP A 151 -17.28 13.04 5.97
CA ASP A 151 -17.98 12.57 7.19
C ASP A 151 -19.32 11.83 7.02
N ARG A 152 -20.05 12.02 5.91
CA ARG A 152 -21.29 11.28 5.61
C ARG A 152 -21.10 9.82 5.19
N LYS A 153 -19.92 9.42 4.69
CA LYS A 153 -19.63 8.01 4.33
C LYS A 153 -19.10 7.17 5.51
N LYS A 154 -18.50 7.82 6.52
CA LYS A 154 -17.90 7.11 7.67
C LYS A 154 -18.90 6.33 8.52
N ALA A 155 -20.11 6.87 8.73
CA ALA A 155 -21.15 6.17 9.49
C ALA A 155 -21.64 4.89 8.80
N ASP A 156 -21.67 4.88 7.46
CA ASP A 156 -22.07 3.72 6.64
C ASP A 156 -20.98 2.63 6.65
N ILE A 157 -19.71 3.03 6.61
CA ILE A 157 -18.57 2.10 6.63
C ILE A 157 -18.51 1.29 7.94
N LYS A 158 -18.72 1.93 9.10
CA LYS A 158 -18.68 1.21 10.39
C LYS A 158 -19.77 0.14 10.50
N GLY A 159 -21.00 0.47 10.13
CA GLY A 159 -22.10 -0.50 10.09
C GLY A 159 -21.79 -1.67 9.16
N ARG A 160 -21.13 -1.38 8.03
CA ARG A 160 -20.72 -2.41 7.08
C ARG A 160 -19.62 -3.32 7.59
N ILE A 161 -18.58 -2.78 8.23
CA ILE A 161 -17.51 -3.59 8.84
C ILE A 161 -18.12 -4.56 9.86
N VAL A 162 -19.01 -4.06 10.72
CA VAL A 162 -19.71 -4.90 11.70
C VAL A 162 -20.59 -5.96 11.03
N GLY A 163 -21.28 -5.62 9.93
CA GLY A 163 -22.04 -6.59 9.13
C GLY A 163 -21.16 -7.70 8.57
N LEU A 164 -20.05 -7.35 7.92
CA LEU A 164 -19.11 -8.31 7.35
C LEU A 164 -18.50 -9.23 8.42
N ILE A 165 -18.17 -8.68 9.59
CA ILE A 165 -17.67 -9.48 10.71
C ILE A 165 -18.71 -10.51 11.14
N LYS A 166 -20.00 -10.16 11.20
CA LYS A 166 -21.06 -11.11 11.58
C LYS A 166 -21.33 -12.17 10.52
N ASP A 167 -21.15 -11.83 9.25
CA ASP A 167 -21.39 -12.76 8.14
C ASP A 167 -20.25 -13.78 7.98
N ILE A 168 -19.01 -13.38 8.32
CA ILE A 168 -17.80 -14.18 8.11
C ILE A 168 -17.36 -14.93 9.38
N CYS A 169 -17.52 -14.33 10.57
CA CYS A 169 -16.98 -14.85 11.83
C CYS A 169 -18.01 -15.52 12.73
#